data_AF-A0A099WEI2-F1
#
_entry.id   AF-A0A099WEI2-F1
#
_cell.length_a   1.000
_cell.length_b   1.000
_cell.length_c   1.000
_cell.angle_alpha   90.00
_cell.angle_beta   90.00
_cell.angle_gamma   90.00
#
_symmetry.space_group_name_H-M   'P 1'
#
loop_
_entity.id
_entity.type
_entity.pdbx_description
1 polymer ?
#
loop_
_entity_poly.entity_id
_entity_poly.type
_entity_poly.pdbx_seq_one_letter_code
_entity_poly.pdbx_strand_id
1 'polypeptide(L)'
;MSAKTMELGVTLKIIKNNLIWLIALPLIAMTIAFGISKYYIAPQYTSSAQIFITTNVESGSEKETTVYSEQLKTNMQMANTFNTILKSSRTLETVRSELNLTESNDALAKKISIQSDKDSLVFTVSVEDGSPKRAQEIVNKITETYQKDLPKLVSNNKVIILEPANLPLEPTSPNIIINTMIAFVLGIIGNILLVSLIYLFRNVIEGESDLEELSLKFIGDIPLIK
;
A
#
# COMPACT_ATOMS: atom_id res chain seq x y z
N MET A 1 11.46 -21.39 40.55
CA MET A 1 11.56 -20.10 39.83
C MET A 1 12.63 -20.10 38.71
N SER A 2 13.08 -21.27 38.22
CA SER A 2 14.37 -21.37 37.48
C SER A 2 14.29 -21.69 35.98
N ALA A 3 13.14 -22.13 35.45
CA ALA A 3 13.06 -22.52 34.03
C ALA A 3 13.13 -21.30 33.09
N LYS A 4 12.43 -20.21 33.44
CA LYS A 4 12.38 -18.98 32.62
C LYS A 4 13.70 -18.20 32.60
N THR A 5 14.51 -18.33 33.65
CA THR A 5 15.83 -17.68 33.75
C THR A 5 16.90 -18.43 32.96
N MET A 6 16.78 -19.76 32.81
CA MET A 6 17.70 -20.55 31.98
C MET A 6 17.44 -20.34 30.48
N GLU A 7 16.19 -20.25 30.04
CA GLU A 7 15.86 -19.91 28.65
C GLU A 7 16.35 -18.50 28.23
N LEU A 8 16.25 -17.51 29.14
CA LEU A 8 16.76 -16.17 28.87
C LEU A 8 18.30 -16.11 28.81
N GLY A 9 19.00 -16.91 29.62
CA GLY A 9 20.47 -16.95 29.62
C GLY A 9 21.05 -17.58 28.36
N VAL A 10 20.43 -18.67 27.88
CA VAL A 10 20.83 -19.38 26.65
C VAL A 10 20.58 -18.50 25.41
N THR A 11 19.43 -17.82 25.34
CA THR A 11 19.15 -16.86 24.26
C THR A 11 20.14 -15.71 24.23
N LEU A 12 20.55 -15.17 25.39
CA LEU A 12 21.57 -14.11 25.45
C LEU A 12 22.96 -14.57 24.99
N LYS A 13 23.35 -15.82 25.31
CA LYS A 13 24.66 -16.39 24.92
C LYS A 13 24.72 -16.68 23.41
N ILE A 14 23.63 -17.17 22.83
CA ILE A 14 23.47 -17.38 21.37
C ILE A 14 23.52 -16.04 20.62
N ILE A 15 22.83 -15.00 21.13
CA ILE A 15 22.86 -13.65 20.55
C ILE A 15 24.28 -13.08 20.56
N LYS A 16 25.02 -13.25 21.66
CA LYS A 16 26.36 -12.66 21.82
C LYS A 16 27.42 -13.34 20.94
N ASN A 17 27.31 -14.64 20.70
CA ASN A 17 28.26 -15.39 19.85
C ASN A 17 27.97 -15.24 18.35
N ASN A 18 26.70 -15.03 17.97
CA ASN A 18 26.26 -14.89 16.58
C ASN A 18 25.83 -13.45 16.22
N LEU A 19 26.20 -12.45 17.03
CA LEU A 19 25.75 -11.06 16.89
C LEU A 19 26.05 -10.46 15.51
N ILE A 20 27.19 -10.86 14.92
CA ILE A 20 27.61 -10.45 13.58
C ILE A 20 26.62 -10.96 12.52
N TRP A 21 26.17 -12.21 12.59
CA TRP A 21 25.19 -12.78 11.67
C TRP A 21 23.77 -12.24 11.89
N LEU A 22 23.45 -11.90 13.15
CA LEU A 22 22.17 -11.34 13.55
C LEU A 22 21.98 -9.91 13.00
N ILE A 23 23.07 -9.13 12.91
CA ILE A 23 23.07 -7.77 12.35
C ILE A 23 23.33 -7.77 10.84
N ALA A 24 24.17 -8.68 10.33
CA ALA A 24 24.54 -8.69 8.90
C ALA A 24 23.35 -9.02 7.99
N LEU A 25 22.52 -10.01 8.34
CA LEU A 25 21.39 -10.43 7.50
C LEU A 25 20.35 -9.32 7.26
N PRO A 26 19.84 -8.60 8.28
CA PRO A 26 18.93 -7.49 8.05
C PRO A 26 19.59 -6.33 7.29
N LEU A 27 20.90 -6.10 7.47
CA LEU A 27 21.64 -5.08 6.71
C LEU A 27 21.75 -5.44 5.21
N ILE A 28 21.97 -6.71 4.90
CA ILE A 28 21.99 -7.23 3.53
C ILE A 28 20.61 -7.11 2.91
N ALA A 29 19.56 -7.51 3.62
CA ALA A 29 18.17 -7.38 3.17
C ALA A 29 17.80 -5.91 2.88
N MET A 30 18.22 -4.99 3.76
CA MET A 30 18.04 -3.54 3.58
C MET A 30 18.74 -3.04 2.31
N THR A 31 19.99 -3.44 2.08
CA THR A 31 20.78 -3.04 0.91
C THR A 31 20.16 -3.55 -0.40
N ILE A 32 19.71 -4.80 -0.40
CA ILE A 32 19.03 -5.41 -1.55
C ILE A 32 17.71 -4.69 -1.84
N ALA A 33 16.88 -4.45 -0.81
CA ALA A 33 15.60 -3.78 -0.97
C ALA A 33 15.73 -2.33 -1.46
N PHE A 34 16.75 -1.61 -0.99
CA PHE A 34 17.09 -0.28 -1.49
C PHE A 34 17.50 -0.33 -2.97
N GLY A 35 18.37 -1.28 -3.34
CA GLY A 35 18.80 -1.48 -4.72
C GLY A 35 17.63 -1.81 -5.66
N ILE A 36 16.78 -2.75 -5.28
CA ILE A 36 15.59 -3.15 -6.05
C ILE A 36 14.63 -1.98 -6.20
N SER A 37 14.30 -1.30 -5.09
CA SER A 37 13.34 -0.18 -5.13
C SER A 37 13.85 0.97 -5.98
N LYS A 38 15.15 1.25 -6.00
CA LYS A 38 15.70 2.38 -6.75
C LYS A 38 15.97 2.07 -8.21
N TYR A 39 16.41 0.86 -8.54
CA TYR A 39 16.90 0.53 -9.89
C TYR A 39 15.99 -0.40 -10.68
N TYR A 40 15.21 -1.26 -10.03
CA TYR A 40 14.39 -2.27 -10.73
C TYR A 40 12.91 -1.88 -10.86
N ILE A 41 12.37 -1.09 -9.93
CA ILE A 41 10.96 -0.66 -9.97
C ILE A 41 10.87 0.67 -10.71
N ALA A 42 10.09 0.70 -11.80
CA ALA A 42 9.85 1.92 -12.55
C ALA A 42 9.11 2.96 -11.70
N PRO A 43 9.51 4.25 -11.74
CA PRO A 43 8.82 5.30 -11.00
C PRO A 43 7.40 5.46 -11.53
N GLN A 44 6.45 5.60 -10.61
CA GLN A 44 5.06 5.87 -10.91
C GLN A 44 4.68 7.24 -10.37
N TYR A 45 3.92 7.98 -11.16
CA TYR A 45 3.47 9.32 -10.86
C TYR A 45 1.96 9.33 -10.75
N THR A 46 1.47 9.87 -9.63
CA THR A 46 0.02 10.03 -9.43
C THR A 46 -0.38 11.47 -9.71
N SER A 47 -1.27 11.65 -10.68
CA SER A 47 -1.97 12.91 -10.91
C SER A 47 -3.37 12.83 -10.34
N SER A 48 -3.89 13.92 -9.77
CA SER A 48 -5.17 14.00 -9.10
C SER A 48 -5.94 15.25 -9.50
N ALA A 49 -7.26 15.12 -9.65
CA ALA A 49 -8.19 16.22 -9.84
C ALA A 49 -9.36 16.10 -8.85
N GLN A 50 -9.93 17.23 -8.45
CA GLN A 50 -11.07 17.26 -7.54
C GLN A 50 -12.34 17.65 -8.29
N ILE A 51 -13.39 16.84 -8.15
CA ILE A 51 -14.71 17.09 -8.73
C ILE A 51 -15.76 17.17 -7.63
N PHE A 52 -16.69 18.11 -7.75
CA PHE A 52 -17.87 18.24 -6.91
C PHE A 52 -19.10 17.83 -7.70
N ILE A 53 -19.90 16.93 -7.14
CA ILE A 53 -21.15 16.47 -7.75
C ILE A 53 -22.31 17.07 -6.98
N THR A 54 -23.18 17.79 -7.70
CA THR A 54 -24.38 18.39 -7.13
C THR A 54 -25.62 18.00 -7.93
N THR A 55 -26.75 17.88 -7.25
CA THR A 55 -28.06 17.67 -7.88
C THR A 55 -28.76 19.02 -7.98
N ASN A 56 -29.02 19.51 -9.19
CA ASN A 56 -29.91 20.64 -9.43
C ASN A 56 -31.32 20.22 -9.02
N VAL A 57 -31.72 20.58 -7.81
CA VAL A 57 -33.14 20.60 -7.44
C VAL A 57 -33.70 21.89 -8.01
N GLU A 58 -34.48 21.81 -9.09
CA GLU A 58 -35.21 22.98 -9.60
C GLU A 58 -36.05 23.54 -8.44
N SER A 59 -35.65 24.70 -7.95
CA SER A 59 -36.32 25.41 -6.86
C SER A 59 -37.64 25.95 -7.39
N GLY A 60 -38.66 25.10 -7.35
CA GLY A 60 -39.97 25.40 -7.89
C GLY A 60 -41.06 24.58 -7.23
N SER A 61 -41.07 24.48 -5.89
CA SER A 61 -42.26 24.23 -5.06
C SER A 61 -41.88 24.21 -3.58
N GLU A 62 -42.44 25.14 -2.81
CA GLU A 62 -42.37 25.20 -1.35
C GLU A 62 -43.04 23.98 -0.72
N LYS A 63 -42.35 22.84 -0.59
CA LYS A 63 -42.73 21.68 0.26
C LYS A 63 -41.70 20.56 0.09
N GLU A 64 -40.51 20.60 0.69
CA GLU A 64 -39.65 19.39 0.74
C GLU A 64 -38.43 19.43 1.68
N THR A 65 -38.48 20.13 2.82
CA THR A 65 -37.34 20.21 3.76
C THR A 65 -36.99 18.87 4.43
N THR A 66 -37.88 17.88 4.44
CA THR A 66 -37.63 16.53 5.00
C THR A 66 -37.04 15.53 4.01
N VAL A 67 -37.23 15.71 2.70
CA VAL A 67 -36.72 14.79 1.65
C VAL A 67 -35.26 15.08 1.30
N TYR A 68 -34.82 16.33 1.48
CA TYR A 68 -33.47 16.78 1.16
C TYR A 68 -32.37 16.09 2.01
N SER A 69 -32.65 15.76 3.28
CA SER A 69 -31.68 15.12 4.18
C SER A 69 -31.51 13.62 3.92
N GLU A 70 -32.57 12.91 3.52
CA GLU A 70 -32.49 11.50 3.08
C GLU A 70 -31.84 11.37 1.70
N GLN A 71 -32.12 12.30 0.77
CA GLN A 71 -31.47 12.36 -0.53
C GLN A 71 -29.98 12.70 -0.43
N LEU A 72 -29.56 13.58 0.49
CA LEU A 72 -28.15 13.84 0.76
C LEU A 72 -27.42 12.58 1.26
N LYS A 73 -28.00 11.85 2.22
CA LYS A 73 -27.44 10.57 2.68
C LYS A 73 -27.36 9.53 1.56
N THR A 74 -28.36 9.48 0.69
CA THR A 74 -28.38 8.62 -0.49
C THR A 74 -27.28 9.00 -1.49
N ASN A 75 -27.09 10.30 -1.76
CA ASN A 75 -26.04 10.80 -2.64
C ASN A 75 -24.63 10.49 -2.11
N MET A 76 -24.42 10.58 -0.79
CA MET A 76 -23.15 10.21 -0.15
C MET A 76 -22.90 8.69 -0.18
N GLN A 77 -23.95 7.86 -0.17
CA GLN A 77 -23.87 6.41 -0.36
C GLN A 77 -23.64 5.99 -1.83
N MET A 78 -23.89 6.89 -2.78
CA MET A 78 -23.70 6.65 -4.21
C MET A 78 -22.26 6.85 -4.69
N ALA A 79 -21.29 7.06 -3.80
CA ALA A 79 -19.86 7.10 -4.15
C ALA A 79 -19.44 5.89 -5.01
N ASN A 80 -19.93 4.68 -4.67
CA ASN A 80 -19.69 3.47 -5.45
C ASN A 80 -20.34 3.50 -6.83
N THR A 81 -21.53 4.08 -6.95
CA THR A 81 -22.22 4.27 -8.23
C THR A 81 -21.44 5.23 -9.12
N PHE A 82 -21.01 6.38 -8.59
CA PHE A 82 -20.20 7.36 -9.33
C PHE A 82 -18.86 6.78 -9.76
N ASN A 83 -18.20 6.01 -8.88
CA ASN A 83 -16.99 5.26 -9.20
C ASN A 83 -17.22 4.28 -10.35
N THR A 84 -18.33 3.54 -10.33
CA THR A 84 -18.69 2.58 -11.39
C THR A 84 -18.96 3.26 -12.73
N ILE A 85 -19.65 4.41 -12.73
CA ILE A 85 -19.92 5.16 -13.97
C ILE A 85 -18.63 5.74 -14.54
N LEU A 86 -17.77 6.30 -13.69
CA LEU A 86 -16.50 6.89 -14.12
C LEU A 86 -15.56 5.83 -14.71
N LYS A 87 -15.54 4.62 -14.14
CA LYS A 87 -14.79 3.46 -14.65
C LYS A 87 -15.54 2.63 -15.69
N SER A 88 -16.68 3.09 -16.19
CA SER A 88 -17.44 2.34 -17.18
C SER A 88 -16.68 2.25 -18.51
N SER A 89 -16.87 1.14 -19.23
CA SER A 89 -16.19 0.91 -20.52
C SER A 89 -16.43 2.05 -21.52
N ARG A 90 -17.60 2.71 -21.46
CA ARG A 90 -17.92 3.85 -22.33
C ARG A 90 -17.02 5.05 -22.07
N THR A 91 -16.83 5.42 -20.80
CA THR A 91 -15.96 6.55 -20.41
C THR A 91 -14.51 6.22 -20.76
N LEU A 92 -14.06 5.02 -20.40
CA LEU A 92 -12.67 4.60 -20.63
C LEU A 92 -12.33 4.50 -22.12
N GLU A 93 -13.24 3.96 -22.94
CA GLU A 93 -13.04 3.87 -24.39
C GLU A 93 -12.95 5.26 -25.04
N THR A 94 -13.76 6.22 -24.57
CA THR A 94 -13.71 7.61 -25.05
C THR A 94 -12.35 8.24 -24.74
N VAL A 95 -11.89 8.12 -23.49
CA VAL A 95 -10.57 8.61 -23.05
C VAL A 95 -9.44 7.94 -23.84
N ARG A 96 -9.52 6.62 -24.03
CA ARG A 96 -8.54 5.81 -24.75
C ARG A 96 -8.42 6.24 -26.22
N SER A 97 -9.56 6.45 -26.87
CA SER A 97 -9.63 6.91 -28.26
C SER A 97 -9.07 8.33 -28.42
N GLU A 98 -9.46 9.27 -27.56
CA GLU A 98 -8.98 10.66 -27.65
C GLU A 98 -7.48 10.80 -27.34
N LEU A 99 -6.95 10.02 -26.40
CA LEU A 99 -5.54 10.05 -26.01
C LEU A 99 -4.67 9.02 -26.77
N ASN A 100 -5.25 8.27 -27.71
CA ASN A 100 -4.57 7.21 -28.48
C ASN A 100 -3.82 6.20 -27.60
N LEU A 101 -4.42 5.80 -26.47
CA LEU A 101 -3.81 4.88 -25.53
C LEU A 101 -3.88 3.44 -26.07
N THR A 102 -2.75 2.74 -26.01
CA THR A 102 -2.61 1.34 -26.47
C THR A 102 -3.03 0.30 -25.43
N GLU A 103 -3.24 0.72 -24.18
CA GLU A 103 -3.66 -0.17 -23.09
C GLU A 103 -5.16 -0.53 -23.15
N SER A 104 -5.54 -1.66 -22.57
CA SER A 104 -6.95 -2.06 -22.49
C SER A 104 -7.72 -1.24 -21.46
N ASN A 105 -9.06 -1.19 -21.60
CA ASN A 105 -9.92 -0.52 -20.63
C ASN A 105 -9.76 -1.09 -19.22
N ASP A 106 -9.57 -2.40 -19.08
CA ASP A 106 -9.31 -3.03 -17.78
C ASP A 106 -7.99 -2.60 -17.15
N ALA A 107 -6.95 -2.41 -17.96
CA ALA A 107 -5.66 -1.91 -17.48
C ALA A 107 -5.79 -0.45 -17.00
N LEU A 108 -6.49 0.38 -17.77
CA LEU A 108 -6.74 1.77 -17.42
C LEU A 108 -7.62 1.90 -16.16
N ALA A 109 -8.67 1.08 -16.03
CA ALA A 109 -9.57 1.05 -14.87
C ALA A 109 -8.85 0.73 -13.56
N LYS A 110 -7.79 -0.09 -13.62
CA LYS A 110 -6.94 -0.44 -12.47
C LYS A 110 -6.02 0.68 -12.03
N LYS A 111 -5.58 1.55 -12.96
CA LYS A 111 -4.76 2.73 -12.66
C LYS A 111 -5.57 3.88 -12.05
N ILE A 112 -6.88 3.91 -12.30
CA ILE A 112 -7.78 4.94 -11.79
C ILE A 112 -8.18 4.62 -10.34
N SER A 113 -8.03 5.57 -9.45
CA SER A 113 -8.50 5.52 -8.07
C SER A 113 -9.41 6.71 -7.78
N ILE A 114 -10.52 6.46 -7.09
CA ILE A 114 -11.49 7.50 -6.75
C ILE A 114 -11.70 7.44 -5.25
N GLN A 115 -11.49 8.58 -4.60
CA GLN A 115 -11.61 8.72 -3.16
C GLN A 115 -12.59 9.84 -2.85
N SER A 116 -13.40 9.66 -1.81
CA SER A 116 -14.30 10.67 -1.27
C SER A 116 -14.28 10.56 0.25
N ASP A 117 -14.22 11.69 0.93
CA ASP A 117 -14.37 11.71 2.39
C ASP A 117 -15.78 11.30 2.81
N LYS A 118 -15.89 10.74 4.02
CA LYS A 118 -17.19 10.44 4.61
C LYS A 118 -17.97 11.75 4.73
N ASP A 119 -19.20 11.73 4.24
CA ASP A 119 -20.10 12.87 4.21
C ASP A 119 -19.67 14.02 3.28
N SER A 120 -18.86 13.72 2.25
CA SER A 120 -18.45 14.69 1.23
C SER A 120 -19.02 14.36 -0.15
N LEU A 121 -19.42 15.39 -0.89
CA LEU A 121 -19.77 15.32 -2.31
C LEU A 121 -18.58 15.72 -3.22
N VAL A 122 -17.40 15.90 -2.62
CA VAL A 122 -16.14 16.11 -3.33
C VAL A 122 -15.45 14.77 -3.50
N PHE A 123 -15.10 14.47 -4.75
CA PHE A 123 -14.40 13.27 -5.15
C PHE A 123 -13.03 13.65 -5.71
N THR A 124 -12.00 12.98 -5.23
CA THR A 124 -10.65 13.05 -5.78
C THR A 124 -10.47 11.89 -6.76
N VAL A 125 -10.25 12.21 -8.02
CA VAL A 125 -9.96 11.25 -9.09
C VAL A 125 -8.47 11.27 -9.33
N SER A 126 -7.82 10.11 -9.16
CA SER A 126 -6.38 9.95 -9.30
C SER A 126 -6.03 8.89 -10.33
N VAL A 127 -4.96 9.09 -11.09
CA VAL A 127 -4.40 8.10 -12.02
C VAL A 127 -2.92 7.94 -11.75
N GLU A 128 -2.48 6.69 -11.60
CA GLU A 128 -1.08 6.33 -11.50
C GLU A 128 -0.53 5.91 -12.87
N ASP A 129 0.55 6.57 -13.31
CA ASP A 129 1.22 6.24 -14.56
C ASP A 129 2.73 6.56 -14.53
N GLY A 130 3.52 5.84 -15.33
CA GLY A 130 4.97 6.03 -15.42
C GLY A 130 5.41 7.37 -16.03
N SER A 131 4.51 8.13 -16.66
CA SER A 131 4.78 9.48 -17.14
C SER A 131 3.90 10.51 -16.41
N PRO A 132 4.48 11.57 -15.80
CA PRO A 132 3.71 12.57 -15.06
C PRO A 132 2.75 13.34 -15.97
N LYS A 133 3.18 13.61 -17.21
CA LYS A 133 2.34 14.29 -18.21
C LYS A 133 1.18 13.40 -18.68
N ARG A 134 1.44 12.11 -18.91
CA ARG A 134 0.39 11.16 -19.30
C ARG A 134 -0.63 10.97 -18.19
N ALA A 135 -0.20 10.84 -16.94
CA ALA A 135 -1.10 10.79 -15.78
C ALA A 135 -2.04 12.00 -15.75
N GLN A 136 -1.50 13.21 -15.92
CA GLN A 136 -2.27 14.44 -15.94
C GLN A 136 -3.28 14.49 -17.10
N GLU A 137 -2.85 14.16 -18.32
CA GLU A 137 -3.72 14.14 -19.50
C GLU A 137 -4.89 13.16 -19.33
N ILE A 138 -4.63 11.97 -18.77
CA ILE A 138 -5.66 10.96 -18.52
C ILE A 138 -6.68 11.49 -17.50
N VAL A 139 -6.25 12.04 -16.37
CA VAL A 139 -7.18 12.56 -15.35
C VAL A 139 -8.03 13.70 -15.90
N ASN A 140 -7.42 14.68 -16.56
CA ASN A 140 -8.15 15.79 -17.18
C ASN A 140 -9.19 15.28 -18.19
N LYS A 141 -8.80 14.33 -19.04
CA LYS A 141 -9.71 13.79 -20.04
C LYS A 141 -10.87 12.99 -19.42
N ILE A 142 -10.59 12.24 -18.35
CA ILE A 142 -11.61 11.52 -17.58
C ILE A 142 -12.61 12.52 -16.98
N THR A 143 -12.14 13.57 -16.30
CA THR A 143 -13.03 14.53 -15.63
C THR A 143 -13.84 15.35 -16.63
N GLU A 144 -13.26 15.74 -17.78
CA GLU A 144 -13.97 16.37 -18.90
C GLU A 144 -15.07 15.47 -19.47
N THR A 145 -14.73 14.21 -19.77
CA THR A 145 -15.68 13.23 -20.32
C THR A 145 -16.81 12.98 -19.34
N TYR A 146 -16.48 12.83 -18.06
CA TYR A 146 -17.44 12.60 -16.98
C TYR A 146 -18.38 13.80 -16.79
N GLN A 147 -17.85 15.03 -16.84
CA GLN A 147 -18.65 16.25 -16.79
C GLN A 147 -19.66 16.35 -17.94
N LYS A 148 -19.28 15.86 -19.13
CA LYS A 148 -20.13 15.87 -20.33
C LYS A 148 -21.20 14.77 -20.32
N ASP A 149 -20.88 13.59 -19.77
CA ASP A 149 -21.73 12.40 -19.91
C ASP A 149 -22.60 12.11 -18.67
N LEU A 150 -22.15 12.45 -17.45
CA LEU A 150 -22.95 12.21 -16.24
C LEU A 150 -24.35 12.87 -16.30
N PRO A 151 -24.52 14.12 -16.75
CA PRO A 151 -25.84 14.75 -16.81
C PRO A 151 -26.82 14.07 -17.78
N LYS A 152 -26.31 13.28 -18.74
CA LYS A 152 -27.13 12.51 -19.70
C LYS A 152 -27.56 11.16 -19.15
N LEU A 153 -26.80 10.62 -18.20
CA LEU A 153 -27.04 9.32 -17.59
C LEU A 153 -27.90 9.44 -16.34
N VAL A 154 -27.70 10.51 -15.57
CA VAL A 154 -28.46 10.79 -14.36
C VAL A 154 -28.94 12.24 -14.42
N SER A 155 -30.20 12.40 -14.83
CA SER A 155 -30.85 13.70 -14.93
C SER A 155 -30.72 14.50 -13.63
N ASN A 156 -30.65 15.82 -13.76
CA ASN A 156 -30.52 16.77 -12.65
C ASN A 156 -29.18 16.72 -11.90
N ASN A 157 -28.17 15.96 -12.33
CA ASN A 157 -26.83 16.05 -11.75
C ASN A 157 -25.87 16.91 -12.57
N LYS A 158 -25.00 17.65 -11.89
CA LYS A 158 -23.95 18.48 -12.47
C LYS A 158 -22.61 18.14 -11.80
N VAL A 159 -21.57 18.04 -12.64
CA VAL A 159 -20.18 17.89 -12.19
C VAL A 159 -19.47 19.23 -12.33
N ILE A 160 -18.86 19.69 -11.26
CA ILE A 160 -18.02 20.89 -11.23
C ILE A 160 -16.59 20.44 -10.93
N ILE A 161 -15.65 20.78 -11.81
CA ILE A 161 -14.23 20.54 -11.56
C ILE A 161 -13.76 21.66 -10.63
N LEU A 162 -13.43 21.31 -9.38
CA LEU A 162 -12.93 22.24 -8.38
C LEU A 162 -11.45 22.52 -8.60
N GLU A 163 -10.70 21.45 -8.84
CA GLU A 163 -9.27 21.51 -9.13
C GLU A 163 -8.97 20.65 -10.35
N PRO A 164 -8.34 21.21 -11.41
CA PRO A 164 -7.89 20.43 -12.56
C PRO A 164 -6.73 19.52 -12.18
N ALA A 165 -6.39 18.55 -13.04
CA ALA A 165 -5.34 17.59 -12.75
C ALA A 165 -3.98 18.28 -12.58
N ASN A 166 -3.30 18.01 -11.46
CA ASN A 166 -1.97 18.52 -11.19
C ASN A 166 -0.90 17.78 -12.00
N LEU A 167 0.22 18.43 -12.32
CA LEU A 167 1.40 17.78 -12.89
C LEU A 167 2.30 17.32 -11.73
N PRO A 168 2.39 16.00 -11.43
CA PRO A 168 3.23 15.51 -10.35
C PRO A 168 4.71 15.74 -10.67
N LEU A 169 5.42 16.42 -9.76
CA LEU A 169 6.85 16.72 -9.88
C LEU A 169 7.74 15.58 -9.35
N GLU A 170 7.22 14.80 -8.42
CA GLU A 170 7.91 13.70 -7.76
C GLU A 170 7.14 12.38 -7.95
N PRO A 171 7.84 11.25 -8.09
CA PRO A 171 7.19 9.95 -8.17
C PRO A 171 6.55 9.58 -6.83
N THR A 172 5.32 9.06 -6.90
CA THR A 172 4.56 8.60 -5.73
C THR A 172 5.00 7.20 -5.29
N SER A 173 5.52 6.39 -6.23
CA SER A 173 6.02 5.04 -5.99
C SER A 173 7.28 4.76 -6.81
N PRO A 174 8.23 3.95 -6.33
CA PRO A 174 8.23 3.26 -5.04
C PRO A 174 8.61 4.15 -3.86
N ASN A 175 7.94 3.99 -2.72
CA ASN A 175 8.34 4.64 -1.48
C ASN A 175 9.57 3.93 -0.91
N ILE A 176 10.76 4.41 -1.28
CA ILE A 176 12.05 3.80 -0.91
C ILE A 176 12.17 3.65 0.60
N ILE A 177 11.74 4.66 1.38
CA ILE A 177 11.85 4.66 2.84
C ILE A 177 10.98 3.54 3.43
N ILE A 178 9.70 3.49 3.05
CA ILE A 178 8.76 2.47 3.54
C ILE A 178 9.22 1.07 3.13
N ASN A 179 9.58 0.86 1.86
CA ASN A 179 10.03 -0.44 1.37
C ASN A 179 11.29 -0.93 2.09
N THR A 180 12.24 -0.02 2.33
CA THR A 180 13.48 -0.33 3.05
C THR A 180 13.20 -0.66 4.53
N MET A 181 12.30 0.07 5.18
CA MET A 181 11.89 -0.21 6.57
C MET A 181 11.18 -1.56 6.68
N ILE A 182 10.27 -1.87 5.75
CA ILE A 182 9.59 -3.17 5.69
C ILE A 182 10.61 -4.29 5.51
N ALA A 183 11.56 -4.13 4.57
CA ALA A 183 12.61 -5.11 4.34
C ALA A 183 13.53 -5.30 5.56
N PHE A 184 13.84 -4.23 6.29
CA PHE A 184 14.61 -4.32 7.52
C PHE A 184 13.87 -5.12 8.60
N VAL A 185 12.59 -4.82 8.84
CA VAL A 185 11.76 -5.54 9.82
C VAL A 185 11.60 -7.02 9.43
N LEU A 186 11.30 -7.30 8.16
CA LEU A 186 11.24 -8.67 7.65
C LEU A 186 12.59 -9.37 7.74
N GLY A 187 13.70 -8.66 7.54
CA GLY A 187 15.05 -9.16 7.71
C GLY A 187 15.35 -9.60 9.15
N ILE A 188 14.90 -8.82 10.15
CA ILE A 188 15.02 -9.19 11.56
C ILE A 188 14.18 -10.43 11.88
N ILE A 189 12.91 -10.44 11.47
CA ILE A 189 11.99 -11.56 11.72
C ILE A 189 12.53 -12.84 11.07
N GLY A 190 12.95 -12.74 9.80
CA GLY A 190 13.55 -13.84 9.07
C GLY A 190 14.85 -14.34 9.70
N ASN A 191 15.67 -13.43 10.25
CA ASN A 191 16.89 -13.81 10.96
C ASN A 191 16.59 -14.61 12.23
N ILE A 192 15.64 -14.15 13.06
CA ILE A 192 15.21 -14.85 14.29
C ILE A 192 14.69 -16.25 13.95
N LEU A 193 13.84 -16.35 12.93
CA LEU A 193 13.31 -17.63 12.45
C LEU A 193 14.43 -18.57 11.99
N LEU A 194 15.39 -18.05 11.21
CA LEU A 194 16.50 -18.82 10.66
C LEU A 194 17.44 -19.31 11.77
N VAL A 195 17.78 -18.46 12.75
CA VAL A 195 18.59 -18.85 13.91
C VAL A 195 17.89 -19.91 14.74
N SER A 196 16.58 -19.75 14.98
CA SER A 196 15.79 -20.74 15.70
C SER A 196 15.76 -22.09 14.97
N LEU A 197 15.61 -22.08 13.65
CA LEU A 197 15.64 -23.29 12.83
C LEU A 197 17.01 -23.98 12.90
N ILE A 198 18.11 -23.23 12.76
CA ILE A 198 19.46 -23.78 12.90
C ILE A 198 19.67 -24.38 14.28
N TYR A 199 19.18 -23.73 15.33
CA TYR A 199 19.28 -24.22 16.71
C TYR A 199 18.54 -25.55 16.89
N LEU A 200 17.31 -25.68 16.37
CA LEU A 200 16.52 -26.92 16.47
C LEU A 200 17.18 -28.12 15.75
N PHE A 201 17.92 -27.86 14.67
CA PHE A 201 18.64 -28.91 13.93
C PHE A 201 20.09 -29.10 14.39
N ARG A 202 20.53 -28.38 15.42
CA ARG A 202 21.90 -28.48 15.93
C ARG A 202 22.01 -29.65 16.90
N ASN A 203 22.53 -30.79 16.41
CA ASN A 203 22.84 -31.96 17.24
C ASN A 203 24.22 -31.85 17.90
N VAL A 204 24.47 -30.80 18.70
CA VAL A 204 25.75 -30.61 19.40
C VAL A 204 25.47 -30.34 20.88
N ILE A 205 26.01 -31.22 21.74
CA ILE A 205 26.00 -31.12 23.20
C ILE A 205 27.14 -30.17 23.58
N GLU A 206 26.82 -28.97 24.06
CA GLU A 206 27.82 -27.92 24.32
C GLU A 206 28.06 -27.65 25.81
N GLY A 207 27.23 -28.20 26.71
CA GLY A 207 27.35 -27.90 28.14
C GLY A 207 26.90 -29.01 29.08
N GLU A 208 27.25 -28.86 30.36
CA GLU A 208 26.83 -29.74 31.46
C GLU A 208 25.31 -29.90 31.53
N SER A 209 24.55 -28.86 31.18
CA SER A 209 23.08 -28.89 31.14
C SER A 209 22.51 -29.89 30.13
N ASP A 210 23.17 -30.05 28.98
CA ASP A 210 22.75 -31.00 27.93
C ASP A 210 23.05 -32.45 28.37
N LEU A 211 24.04 -32.64 29.26
CA LEU A 211 24.39 -33.94 29.83
C LEU A 211 23.42 -34.35 30.94
N GLU A 212 22.96 -33.40 31.77
CA GLU A 212 21.93 -33.66 32.80
C GLU A 212 20.60 -34.10 32.17
N GLU A 213 20.18 -33.50 31.05
CA GLU A 213 18.95 -33.88 30.34
C GLU A 213 19.03 -35.30 29.76
N LEU A 214 20.23 -35.75 29.37
CA LEU A 214 20.50 -37.12 28.93
C LEU A 214 20.77 -38.10 30.08
N SER A 215 20.65 -37.66 31.35
CA SER A 215 21.01 -38.46 32.54
C SER A 215 22.46 -38.95 32.53
N LEU A 216 23.35 -38.24 31.85
CA LEU A 216 24.76 -38.56 31.75
C LEU A 216 25.53 -37.80 32.83
N LYS A 217 26.33 -38.54 33.60
CA LYS A 217 27.15 -37.96 34.67
C LYS A 217 28.31 -37.18 34.06
N PHE A 218 28.45 -35.92 34.45
CA PHE A 218 29.61 -35.10 34.09
C PHE A 218 30.90 -35.68 34.71
N ILE A 219 31.91 -35.94 33.87
CA ILE A 219 33.15 -36.64 34.28
C ILE A 219 34.33 -35.67 34.49
N GLY A 220 34.20 -34.42 34.04
CA GLY A 220 35.22 -33.38 34.21
C GLY A 220 35.45 -32.56 32.94
N ASP A 221 35.98 -31.36 33.11
CA ASP A 221 36.39 -30.45 32.03
C ASP A 221 37.90 -30.60 31.78
N ILE A 222 38.32 -30.54 30.51
CA ILE A 222 39.73 -30.50 30.15
C ILE A 222 40.12 -29.03 29.98
N PRO A 223 40.89 -28.45 30.92
CA PRO A 223 41.27 -27.05 30.81
C PRO A 223 42.11 -26.85 29.55
N LEU A 224 41.63 -25.97 28.66
CA LEU A 224 42.43 -25.49 27.54
C LEU A 224 43.59 -24.66 28.11
N ILE A 225 44.77 -25.28 28.16
CA ILE A 225 46.02 -24.60 28.48
C ILE A 225 46.28 -23.60 27.37
N LYS A 226 46.35 -22.32 27.73
CA LYS A 226 46.65 -21.22 26.81
C LYS A 226 48.15 -20.99 26.70
#